data_AF-A0A520A972-F1
#
_entry.id   AF-A0A520A972-F1
#
_cell.length_a   1.000
_cell.length_b   1.000
_cell.length_c   1.000
_cell.angle_alpha   90.00
_cell.angle_beta   90.00
_cell.angle_gamma   90.00
#
_symmetry.space_group_name_H-M   'P 1'
#
loop_
_entity.id
_entity.type
_entity.pdbx_description
1 polymer ?
#
loop_
_entity_poly.entity_id
_entity_poly.type
_entity_poly.pdbx_seq_one_letter_code
_entity_poly.pdbx_strand_id
1 'polypeptide(L)'
;MERYFADFLSVMESNDTIKLYTGKERNSADNLFIPFELGWPNNLFIIGTVNIDETTYMFSPKVLDRANVIEFRLTHEDLNTYLASPAKPNLEVLVGKGSLMSASFLEMARSADLIILDEISNVLSAFFVELSGVGAEFGYRTANEIVTLITKLGILNPNLSSDEKIDIAVMQKLLPKLHGSRSKIVKVLESILKLCLVKGDLFKIEDLNARRSENIEIRYPISFEKLSRMYTNVIANGFTSYAEA
;
A
#
# COMPACT_ATOMS: atom_id res chain seq x y z
N MET A 1 -7.43 17.32 1.89
CA MET A 1 -7.52 16.48 0.68
C MET A 1 -8.73 15.54 0.73
N GLU A 2 -9.00 14.85 1.85
CA GLU A 2 -10.18 13.98 2.04
C GLU A 2 -11.52 14.59 1.63
N ARG A 3 -11.76 15.87 1.95
CA ARG A 3 -13.05 16.52 1.66
C ARG A 3 -13.45 16.45 0.18
N TYR A 4 -12.48 16.44 -0.73
CA TYR A 4 -12.76 16.38 -2.17
C TYR A 4 -12.95 14.96 -2.69
N PHE A 5 -12.39 13.96 -1.99
CA PHE A 5 -12.41 12.57 -2.45
C PHE A 5 -13.39 11.70 -1.66
N ALA A 6 -13.94 12.18 -0.56
CA ALA A 6 -14.84 11.43 0.32
C ALA A 6 -16.09 10.93 -0.42
N ASP A 7 -16.70 11.75 -1.28
CA ASP A 7 -17.88 11.36 -2.04
C ASP A 7 -17.58 10.22 -3.02
N PHE A 8 -16.41 10.27 -3.67
CA PHE A 8 -15.93 9.20 -4.55
C PHE A 8 -15.68 7.91 -3.76
N LEU A 9 -14.97 7.99 -2.63
CA LEU A 9 -14.71 6.84 -1.77
C LEU A 9 -15.98 6.20 -1.21
N SER A 10 -17.02 7.01 -0.97
CA SER A 10 -18.32 6.50 -0.53
C SER A 10 -19.03 5.76 -1.66
N VAL A 11 -19.10 6.36 -2.85
CA VAL A 11 -19.79 5.77 -4.01
C VAL A 11 -19.11 4.50 -4.51
N MET A 12 -17.78 4.44 -4.45
CA MET A 12 -17.01 3.21 -4.75
C MET A 12 -17.41 2.03 -3.85
N GLU A 13 -17.97 2.26 -2.67
CA GLU A 13 -18.39 1.20 -1.74
C GLU A 13 -19.87 0.85 -1.85
N SER A 14 -20.73 1.84 -2.05
CA SER A 14 -22.17 1.66 -2.02
C SER A 14 -22.79 1.31 -3.39
N ASN A 15 -22.01 1.37 -4.48
CA ASN A 15 -22.52 1.37 -5.85
C ASN A 15 -23.62 2.44 -6.08
N ASP A 16 -23.56 3.52 -5.31
CA ASP A 16 -24.49 4.64 -5.41
C ASP A 16 -24.05 5.58 -6.54
N THR A 17 -24.65 6.75 -6.64
CA THR A 17 -24.35 7.75 -7.65
C THR A 17 -23.74 9.01 -7.03
N ILE A 18 -22.81 9.62 -7.75
CA ILE A 18 -22.25 10.92 -7.39
C ILE A 18 -23.18 11.99 -7.94
N LYS A 19 -23.77 12.78 -7.05
CA LYS A 19 -24.61 13.91 -7.44
C LYS A 19 -23.75 15.06 -7.99
N LEU A 20 -23.97 15.44 -9.24
CA LEU A 20 -23.20 16.48 -9.91
C LEU A 20 -23.79 17.88 -9.66
N TYR A 21 -25.12 18.03 -9.76
CA TYR A 21 -25.80 19.30 -9.49
C TYR A 21 -27.29 19.11 -9.16
N THR A 22 -27.94 20.20 -8.73
CA THR A 22 -29.39 20.28 -8.53
C THR A 22 -30.00 21.39 -9.38
N GLY A 23 -31.30 21.28 -9.67
CA GLY A 23 -32.07 22.31 -10.36
C GLY A 23 -32.39 21.93 -11.80
N LYS A 24 -32.24 22.88 -12.72
CA LYS A 24 -32.54 22.68 -14.16
C LYS A 24 -31.36 22.01 -14.86
N GLU A 25 -31.68 21.26 -15.91
CA GLU A 25 -30.71 20.60 -16.78
C GLU A 25 -29.62 21.57 -17.27
N ARG A 26 -28.40 21.06 -17.34
CA ARG A 26 -27.22 21.81 -17.77
C ARG A 26 -26.55 21.10 -18.93
N ASN A 27 -26.05 21.88 -19.87
CA ASN A 27 -25.14 21.42 -20.91
C ASN A 27 -23.75 21.99 -20.67
N SER A 28 -22.71 21.30 -21.13
CA SER A 28 -21.33 21.80 -21.15
C SER A 28 -21.17 22.96 -22.13
N ALA A 29 -19.99 23.59 -22.14
CA ALA A 29 -19.64 24.62 -23.13
C ALA A 29 -19.76 24.12 -24.58
N ASP A 30 -19.61 22.82 -24.79
CA ASP A 30 -19.70 22.14 -26.09
C ASP A 30 -21.11 21.58 -26.38
N ASN A 31 -22.14 22.06 -25.66
CA ASN A 31 -23.54 21.60 -25.76
C ASN A 31 -23.77 20.11 -25.43
N LEU A 32 -22.89 19.46 -24.67
CA LEU A 32 -23.11 18.09 -24.21
C LEU A 32 -23.98 18.07 -22.95
N PHE A 33 -24.98 17.20 -22.93
CA PHE A 33 -25.84 17.00 -21.74
C PHE A 33 -25.01 16.55 -20.53
N ILE A 34 -25.17 17.24 -19.41
CA ILE A 34 -24.55 16.87 -18.14
C ILE A 34 -25.62 16.18 -17.28
N PRO A 35 -25.45 14.89 -16.94
CA PRO A 35 -26.42 14.19 -16.11
C PRO A 35 -26.46 14.78 -14.69
N PHE A 36 -27.58 14.62 -13.98
CA PHE A 36 -27.73 15.08 -12.59
C PHE A 36 -26.85 14.30 -11.62
N GLU A 37 -26.62 13.03 -11.92
CA GLU A 37 -25.86 12.08 -11.12
C GLU A 37 -25.06 11.14 -12.02
N LEU A 38 -23.97 10.59 -11.49
CA LEU A 38 -23.07 9.70 -12.22
C LEU A 38 -22.68 8.52 -11.33
N GLY A 39 -22.98 7.30 -11.76
CA GLY A 39 -22.49 6.08 -11.10
C GLY A 39 -20.98 5.89 -11.31
N TRP A 40 -20.34 5.09 -10.45
CA TRP A 40 -18.93 4.73 -10.63
C TRP A 40 -18.73 3.85 -11.87
N PRO A 41 -17.92 4.25 -12.86
CA PRO A 41 -17.68 3.43 -14.05
C PRO A 41 -16.84 2.19 -13.72
N ASN A 42 -17.24 1.03 -14.26
CA ASN A 42 -16.54 -0.26 -14.04
C ASN A 42 -15.13 -0.34 -14.64
N ASN A 43 -14.71 0.68 -15.40
CA ASN A 43 -13.41 0.79 -16.05
C ASN A 43 -12.62 2.02 -15.59
N LEU A 44 -13.08 2.70 -14.53
CA LEU A 44 -12.37 3.84 -13.94
C LEU A 44 -11.47 3.35 -12.79
N PHE A 45 -10.17 3.61 -12.95
CA PHE A 45 -9.15 3.37 -11.93
C PHE A 45 -8.45 4.69 -11.64
N ILE A 46 -8.21 4.97 -10.36
CA ILE A 46 -7.55 6.20 -9.93
C ILE A 46 -6.20 5.86 -9.33
N ILE A 47 -5.15 6.43 -9.91
CA ILE A 47 -3.77 6.34 -9.43
C ILE A 47 -3.35 7.77 -9.08
N GLY A 48 -2.95 7.96 -7.83
CA GLY A 48 -2.40 9.22 -7.35
C GLY A 48 -0.93 9.05 -6.99
N THR A 49 -0.14 10.08 -7.22
CA THR A 49 1.22 10.20 -6.69
C THR A 49 1.25 11.29 -5.64
N VAL A 50 2.08 11.11 -4.62
CA VAL A 50 2.28 12.11 -3.56
C VAL A 50 3.76 12.33 -3.36
N ASN A 51 4.17 13.58 -3.18
CA ASN A 51 5.51 13.88 -2.66
C ASN A 51 5.42 13.93 -1.13
N ILE A 52 6.11 13.02 -0.45
CA ILE A 52 6.03 12.89 1.01
C ILE A 52 6.74 14.06 1.70
N ASP A 53 7.88 14.52 1.14
CA ASP A 53 8.74 15.57 1.74
C ASP A 53 8.02 16.92 1.90
N GLU A 54 7.04 17.19 1.04
CA GLU A 54 6.28 18.45 1.04
C GLU A 54 4.97 18.36 1.83
N THR A 55 4.51 17.16 2.18
CA THR A 55 3.20 16.99 2.82
C THR A 55 3.28 17.02 4.35
N THR A 56 2.70 18.04 4.96
CA THR A 56 2.62 18.16 6.44
C THR A 56 1.60 17.22 7.08
N TYR A 57 0.72 16.61 6.28
CA TYR A 57 -0.34 15.72 6.75
C TYR A 57 -0.31 14.39 6.00
N MET A 58 -0.29 13.29 6.75
CA MET A 58 -0.49 11.96 6.20
C MET A 58 -1.89 11.81 5.59
N PHE A 59 -2.04 10.86 4.67
CA PHE A 59 -3.36 10.41 4.25
C PHE A 59 -4.15 9.87 5.44
N SER A 60 -5.45 10.08 5.42
CA SER A 60 -6.28 9.59 6.50
C SER A 60 -6.41 8.07 6.46
N PRO A 61 -6.74 7.45 7.60
CA PRO A 61 -7.07 6.04 7.65
C PRO A 61 -8.17 5.65 6.65
N LYS A 62 -9.14 6.55 6.36
CA LYS A 62 -10.22 6.28 5.39
C LYS A 62 -9.71 6.17 3.95
N VAL A 63 -8.72 6.97 3.57
CA VAL A 63 -8.11 6.90 2.24
C VAL A 63 -7.21 5.67 2.15
N LEU A 64 -6.36 5.45 3.15
CA LEU A 64 -5.45 4.31 3.21
C LEU A 64 -6.18 2.95 3.28
N ASP A 65 -7.38 2.93 3.86
CA ASP A 65 -8.23 1.73 3.84
C ASP A 65 -8.63 1.32 2.43
N ARG A 66 -8.75 2.28 1.50
CA ARG A 66 -9.27 2.08 0.13
C ARG A 66 -8.20 2.17 -0.96
N ALA A 67 -6.96 2.45 -0.59
CA ALA A 67 -5.83 2.57 -1.51
C ALA A 67 -4.83 1.43 -1.28
N ASN A 68 -4.13 1.05 -2.34
CA ASN A 68 -2.83 0.36 -2.22
C ASN A 68 -1.75 1.43 -2.30
N VAL A 69 -0.80 1.40 -1.38
CA VAL A 69 0.30 2.37 -1.34
C VAL A 69 1.56 1.72 -1.88
N ILE A 70 2.15 2.35 -2.90
CA ILE A 70 3.44 1.93 -3.46
C ILE A 70 4.45 3.02 -3.13
N GLU A 71 5.43 2.68 -2.30
CA GLU A 71 6.56 3.57 -1.99
C GLU A 71 7.66 3.38 -3.05
N PHE A 72 8.09 4.48 -3.67
CA PHE A 72 9.26 4.48 -4.56
C PHE A 72 10.48 4.94 -3.77
N ARG A 73 11.51 4.10 -3.71
CA ARG A 73 12.78 4.41 -3.05
C ARG A 73 13.92 4.27 -4.03
N LEU A 74 14.84 5.22 -3.96
CA LEU A 74 16.08 5.17 -4.71
C LEU A 74 17.13 4.44 -3.86
N THR A 75 17.68 3.34 -4.38
CA THR A 75 18.82 2.68 -3.77
C THR A 75 20.13 3.37 -4.18
N HIS A 76 21.23 3.04 -3.48
CA HIS A 76 22.55 3.53 -3.87
C HIS A 76 22.95 3.05 -5.28
N GLU A 77 22.52 1.84 -5.67
CA GLU A 77 22.75 1.29 -7.00
C GLU A 77 21.95 2.02 -8.08
N ASP A 78 20.68 2.33 -7.81
CA ASP A 78 19.86 3.14 -8.73
C ASP A 78 20.49 4.52 -8.97
N LEU A 79 20.98 5.16 -7.90
CA LEU A 79 21.66 6.44 -7.98
C LEU A 79 22.94 6.33 -8.82
N ASN A 80 23.79 5.34 -8.56
CA ASN A 80 25.03 5.15 -9.31
C ASN A 80 24.74 4.85 -10.79
N THR A 81 23.72 4.05 -11.07
CA THR A 81 23.27 3.74 -12.44
C THR A 81 22.81 5.01 -13.16
N TYR A 82 22.02 5.84 -12.48
CA TYR A 82 21.58 7.13 -13.02
C TYR A 82 22.76 8.09 -13.25
N LEU A 83 23.68 8.22 -12.30
CA LEU A 83 24.83 9.12 -12.41
C LEU A 83 25.82 8.67 -13.50
N ALA A 84 25.95 7.37 -13.74
CA ALA A 84 26.77 6.83 -14.81
C ALA A 84 26.21 7.14 -16.21
N SER A 85 24.89 7.25 -16.33
CA SER A 85 24.21 7.57 -17.60
C SER A 85 22.93 8.37 -17.35
N PRO A 86 23.05 9.69 -17.10
CA PRO A 86 21.90 10.53 -16.79
C PRO A 86 21.07 10.74 -18.06
N ALA A 87 20.02 9.95 -18.21
CA ALA A 87 19.08 10.03 -19.32
C ALA A 87 17.69 10.44 -18.82
N LYS A 88 17.02 11.31 -19.58
CA LYS A 88 15.58 11.53 -19.39
C LYS A 88 14.85 10.26 -19.86
N PRO A 89 13.93 9.69 -19.06
CA PRO A 89 13.12 8.57 -19.51
C PRO A 89 12.36 8.94 -20.79
N ASN A 90 12.53 8.16 -21.85
CA ASN A 90 11.72 8.35 -23.06
C ASN A 90 10.35 7.72 -22.82
N LEU A 91 9.35 8.54 -22.49
CA LEU A 91 7.98 8.06 -22.24
C LEU A 91 7.22 7.65 -23.51
N GLU A 92 7.67 8.08 -24.69
CA GLU A 92 7.04 7.71 -25.97
C GLU A 92 7.07 6.19 -26.19
N VAL A 93 8.08 5.51 -25.64
CA VAL A 93 8.21 4.05 -25.72
C VAL A 93 7.11 3.31 -24.96
N LEU A 94 6.31 3.99 -24.13
CA LEU A 94 5.20 3.41 -23.36
C LEU A 94 3.85 3.62 -24.05
N VAL A 95 3.77 4.50 -25.05
CA VAL A 95 2.52 4.83 -25.73
C VAL A 95 1.92 3.57 -26.36
N GLY A 96 0.71 3.22 -25.93
CA GLY A 96 -0.03 2.08 -26.45
C GLY A 96 0.47 0.69 -26.02
N LYS A 97 1.57 0.58 -25.26
CA LYS A 97 2.12 -0.73 -24.83
C LYS A 97 1.15 -1.58 -24.01
N GLY A 98 0.24 -0.94 -23.27
CA GLY A 98 -0.81 -1.62 -22.50
C GLY A 98 -2.16 -1.72 -23.21
N SER A 99 -2.32 -1.20 -24.43
CA SER A 99 -3.64 -1.10 -25.10
C SER A 99 -4.34 -2.45 -25.27
N LEU A 100 -3.57 -3.49 -25.63
CA LEU A 100 -4.04 -4.86 -25.81
C LEU A 100 -4.35 -5.59 -24.48
N MET A 101 -3.93 -5.03 -23.34
CA MET A 101 -4.11 -5.64 -22.02
C MET A 101 -5.40 -5.17 -21.34
N SER A 102 -6.15 -4.23 -21.93
CA SER A 102 -7.33 -3.63 -21.31
C SER A 102 -8.42 -4.67 -21.01
N ALA A 103 -8.73 -5.55 -21.96
CA ALA A 103 -9.74 -6.59 -21.78
C ALA A 103 -9.35 -7.59 -20.69
N SER A 104 -8.13 -8.15 -20.76
CA SER A 104 -7.63 -9.11 -19.77
C SER A 104 -7.48 -8.48 -18.38
N PHE A 105 -7.10 -7.21 -18.29
CA PHE A 105 -7.04 -6.47 -17.03
C PHE A 105 -8.43 -6.31 -16.41
N LEU A 106 -9.44 -5.89 -17.20
CA LEU A 106 -10.82 -5.76 -16.70
C LEU A 106 -11.44 -7.09 -16.31
N GLU A 107 -11.17 -8.17 -17.05
CA GLU A 107 -11.59 -9.52 -16.68
C GLU A 107 -10.96 -9.95 -15.35
N MET A 108 -9.64 -9.76 -15.21
CA MET A 108 -8.92 -10.08 -13.99
C MET A 108 -9.39 -9.26 -12.79
N ALA A 109 -9.67 -7.97 -12.98
CA ALA A 109 -10.18 -7.06 -11.95
C ALA A 109 -11.59 -7.42 -11.48
N ARG A 110 -12.41 -8.03 -12.34
CA ARG A 110 -13.76 -8.51 -12.00
C ARG A 110 -13.79 -9.90 -11.37
N SER A 111 -12.76 -10.71 -11.60
CA SER A 111 -12.66 -12.06 -11.03
C SER A 111 -12.57 -11.98 -9.50
N ALA A 112 -13.55 -12.59 -8.85
CA ALA A 112 -13.63 -12.78 -7.41
C ALA A 112 -12.90 -14.05 -6.93
N ASP A 113 -12.05 -14.64 -7.77
CA ASP A 113 -11.29 -15.83 -7.41
C ASP A 113 -10.26 -15.47 -6.35
N LEU A 114 -10.43 -16.04 -5.15
CA LEU A 114 -9.54 -15.85 -4.01
C LEU A 114 -8.88 -17.18 -3.67
N ILE A 115 -7.56 -17.17 -3.55
CA ILE A 115 -6.81 -18.30 -3.03
C ILE A 115 -6.44 -17.97 -1.59
N ILE A 116 -7.22 -18.50 -0.65
CA ILE A 116 -6.93 -18.38 0.78
C ILE A 116 -6.26 -19.68 1.22
N LEU A 117 -4.95 -19.59 1.44
CA LEU A 117 -4.18 -20.67 2.04
C LEU A 117 -4.12 -20.46 3.56
N ASP A 118 -4.08 -21.55 4.33
CA ASP A 118 -3.96 -21.49 5.80
C ASP A 118 -2.75 -20.65 6.25
N GLU A 119 -1.66 -20.72 5.50
CA GLU A 119 -0.46 -19.91 5.70
C GLU A 119 -0.77 -18.40 5.70
N ILE A 120 -1.50 -17.91 4.69
CA ILE A 120 -1.86 -16.49 4.58
C ILE A 120 -2.75 -16.09 5.76
N SER A 121 -3.74 -16.91 6.09
CA SER A 121 -4.65 -16.66 7.22
C SER A 121 -3.90 -16.57 8.56
N ASN A 122 -2.94 -17.47 8.79
CA ASN A 122 -2.12 -17.48 10.00
C ASN A 122 -1.25 -16.22 10.10
N VAL A 123 -0.61 -15.81 8.99
CA VAL A 123 0.20 -14.59 8.97
C VAL A 123 -0.66 -13.36 9.21
N LEU A 124 -1.79 -13.22 8.52
CA LEU A 124 -2.70 -12.08 8.72
C LEU A 124 -3.23 -12.01 10.16
N SER A 125 -3.53 -13.16 10.78
CA SER A 125 -3.93 -13.22 12.18
C SER A 125 -2.83 -12.73 13.12
N ALA A 126 -1.57 -13.14 12.90
CA ALA A 126 -0.43 -12.67 13.69
C ALA A 126 -0.24 -11.15 13.56
N PHE A 127 -0.27 -10.61 12.34
CA PHE A 127 -0.18 -9.16 12.12
C PHE A 127 -1.35 -8.40 12.75
N PHE A 128 -2.57 -8.93 12.67
CA PHE A 128 -3.76 -8.32 13.29
C PHE A 128 -3.59 -8.14 14.80
N VAL A 129 -3.08 -9.16 15.49
CA VAL A 129 -2.85 -9.13 16.94
C VAL A 129 -1.88 -8.00 17.31
N GLU A 130 -0.74 -7.91 16.62
CA GLU A 130 0.27 -6.90 16.93
C GLU A 130 -0.19 -5.47 16.57
N LEU A 131 -0.87 -5.31 15.43
CA LEU A 131 -1.41 -4.01 15.00
C LEU A 131 -2.52 -3.49 15.93
N SER A 132 -3.30 -4.39 16.55
CA SER A 132 -4.34 -4.03 17.51
C SER A 132 -3.77 -3.28 18.72
N GLY A 133 -2.49 -3.49 19.06
CA GLY A 133 -1.83 -2.81 20.18
C GLY A 133 -1.76 -1.28 20.05
N VAL A 134 -1.95 -0.73 18.85
CA VAL A 134 -1.91 0.72 18.56
C VAL A 134 -3.18 1.27 17.92
N GLY A 135 -4.23 0.44 17.80
CA GLY A 135 -5.45 0.81 17.10
C GLY A 135 -5.28 0.83 15.56
N ALA A 136 -4.34 0.03 15.03
CA ALA A 136 -4.06 -0.08 13.60
C ALA A 136 -4.53 -1.41 13.01
N GLU A 137 -5.38 -2.15 13.73
CA GLU A 137 -6.03 -3.35 13.26
C GLU A 137 -6.85 -3.11 11.99
N PHE A 138 -7.07 -4.18 11.23
CA PHE A 138 -7.73 -4.11 9.94
C PHE A 138 -8.98 -4.99 9.90
N GLY A 139 -10.02 -4.48 9.24
CA GLY A 139 -11.29 -5.21 9.08
C GLY A 139 -11.27 -6.18 7.91
N TYR A 140 -12.40 -6.86 7.71
CA TYR A 140 -12.59 -7.84 6.63
C TYR A 140 -12.29 -7.28 5.23
N ARG A 141 -12.56 -5.99 4.99
CA ARG A 141 -12.26 -5.34 3.71
C ARG A 141 -10.77 -5.39 3.39
N THR A 142 -9.93 -4.87 4.29
CA THR A 142 -8.47 -4.89 4.10
C THR A 142 -7.96 -6.33 3.96
N ALA A 143 -8.50 -7.28 4.73
CA ALA A 143 -8.14 -8.70 4.60
C ALA A 143 -8.45 -9.24 3.20
N ASN A 144 -9.65 -8.97 2.67
CA ASN A 144 -10.04 -9.37 1.31
C ASN A 144 -9.16 -8.73 0.24
N GLU A 145 -8.81 -7.46 0.40
CA GLU A 145 -7.90 -6.74 -0.52
C GLU A 145 -6.49 -7.35 -0.50
N ILE A 146 -5.97 -7.72 0.67
CA ILE A 146 -4.67 -8.40 0.79
C ILE A 146 -4.70 -9.77 0.09
N VAL A 147 -5.72 -10.59 0.35
CA VAL A 147 -5.87 -11.89 -0.31
C VAL A 147 -6.01 -11.73 -1.82
N THR A 148 -6.76 -10.72 -2.27
CA THR A 148 -6.91 -10.40 -3.68
C THR A 148 -5.55 -10.05 -4.28
N LEU A 149 -4.78 -9.17 -3.64
CA LEU A 149 -3.45 -8.78 -4.10
C LEU A 149 -2.52 -10.00 -4.20
N ILE A 150 -2.44 -10.83 -3.16
CA ILE A 150 -1.61 -12.06 -3.16
C ILE A 150 -2.03 -13.00 -4.31
N THR A 151 -3.33 -13.18 -4.51
CA THR A 151 -3.86 -14.03 -5.58
C THR A 151 -3.47 -13.50 -6.96
N LYS A 152 -3.68 -12.19 -7.21
CA LYS A 152 -3.35 -11.58 -8.50
C LYS A 152 -1.84 -11.56 -8.75
N LEU A 153 -1.01 -11.35 -7.72
CA LEU A 153 0.45 -11.47 -7.83
C LEU A 153 0.87 -12.87 -8.26
N GLY A 154 0.26 -13.92 -7.69
CA GLY A 154 0.53 -15.30 -8.08
C GLY A 154 0.13 -15.63 -9.52
N ILE A 155 -0.95 -15.03 -10.02
CA ILE A 155 -1.39 -15.20 -11.42
C ILE A 155 -0.43 -14.46 -12.38
N LEU A 156 -0.05 -13.23 -12.04
CA LEU A 156 0.80 -12.39 -12.89
C LEU A 156 2.26 -12.85 -12.91
N ASN A 157 2.75 -13.38 -11.78
CA ASN A 157 4.10 -13.92 -11.66
C ASN A 157 4.09 -15.21 -10.82
N PRO A 158 3.93 -16.37 -11.46
CA PRO A 158 3.92 -17.67 -10.78
C PRO A 158 5.21 -18.02 -10.05
N ASN A 159 6.31 -17.34 -10.36
CA ASN A 159 7.62 -17.58 -9.73
C ASN A 159 7.75 -16.91 -8.36
N LEU A 160 6.84 -15.99 -7.99
CA LEU A 160 6.82 -15.42 -6.65
C LEU A 160 6.45 -16.49 -5.63
N SER A 161 7.25 -16.60 -4.59
CA SER A 161 6.97 -17.41 -3.41
C SER A 161 5.78 -16.85 -2.61
N SER A 162 5.22 -17.64 -1.68
CA SER A 162 4.20 -17.16 -0.74
C SER A 162 4.72 -15.98 0.08
N ASP A 163 5.96 -16.09 0.58
CA ASP A 163 6.56 -15.08 1.45
C ASP A 163 6.74 -13.74 0.73
N GLU A 164 7.19 -13.73 -0.53
CA GLU A 164 7.31 -12.50 -1.33
C GLU A 164 5.96 -11.81 -1.54
N LYS A 165 4.89 -12.58 -1.83
CA LYS A 165 3.55 -12.01 -2.03
C LYS A 165 3.01 -11.40 -0.74
N ILE A 166 3.23 -12.09 0.39
CA ILE A 166 2.84 -11.62 1.72
C ILE A 166 3.61 -10.35 2.06
N ASP A 167 4.92 -10.32 1.84
CA ASP A 167 5.78 -9.17 2.11
C ASP A 167 5.30 -7.92 1.34
N ILE A 168 5.02 -8.09 0.04
CA ILE A 168 4.45 -7.02 -0.79
C ILE A 168 3.11 -6.55 -0.21
N ALA A 169 2.20 -7.45 0.15
CA ALA A 169 0.89 -7.08 0.64
C ALA A 169 0.94 -6.38 2.02
N VAL A 170 1.80 -6.83 2.92
CA VAL A 170 2.05 -6.19 4.22
C VAL A 170 2.57 -4.76 4.00
N MET A 171 3.58 -4.60 3.14
CA MET A 171 4.17 -3.31 2.81
C MET A 171 3.16 -2.33 2.20
N GLN A 172 2.27 -2.80 1.32
CA GLN A 172 1.34 -1.94 0.57
C GLN A 172 0.01 -1.65 1.29
N LYS A 173 -0.45 -2.54 2.19
CA LYS A 173 -1.77 -2.41 2.86
C LYS A 173 -1.74 -2.27 4.37
N LEU A 174 -0.77 -2.86 5.07
CA LEU A 174 -0.73 -2.84 6.52
C LEU A 174 0.14 -1.70 7.05
N LEU A 175 1.40 -1.65 6.61
CA LEU A 175 2.36 -0.66 7.10
C LEU A 175 1.97 0.80 6.86
N PRO A 176 1.24 1.20 5.79
CA PRO A 176 0.85 2.59 5.58
C PRO A 176 0.01 3.19 6.71
N LYS A 177 -0.69 2.36 7.50
CA LYS A 177 -1.51 2.80 8.64
C LYS A 177 -0.68 3.08 9.90
N LEU A 178 0.61 2.70 9.92
CA LEU A 178 1.47 2.85 11.08
C LEU A 178 2.05 4.26 11.21
N HIS A 179 1.71 4.91 12.31
CA HIS A 179 2.31 6.17 12.73
C HIS A 179 2.10 6.42 14.22
N GLY A 180 2.96 7.23 14.83
CA GLY A 180 2.76 7.63 16.21
C GLY A 180 4.02 8.10 16.92
N SER A 181 3.80 8.59 18.14
CA SER A 181 4.88 8.92 19.07
C SER A 181 5.57 7.66 19.56
N ARG A 182 6.80 7.84 20.05
CA ARG A 182 7.64 6.77 20.60
C ARG A 182 6.94 5.89 21.63
N SER A 183 6.23 6.49 22.58
CA SER A 183 5.53 5.76 23.63
C SER A 183 4.41 4.85 23.11
N LYS A 184 3.82 5.21 21.97
CA LYS A 184 2.73 4.45 21.35
C LYS A 184 3.25 3.34 20.43
N ILE A 185 4.20 3.65 19.55
CA ILE A 185 4.48 2.79 18.38
C ILE A 185 5.66 1.82 18.55
N VAL A 186 6.64 2.13 19.43
CA VAL A 186 7.89 1.35 19.55
C VAL A 186 7.63 -0.13 19.78
N LYS A 187 6.74 -0.48 20.73
CA LYS A 187 6.43 -1.88 21.06
C LYS A 187 5.84 -2.63 19.86
N VAL A 188 4.97 -1.98 19.09
CA VAL A 188 4.35 -2.60 17.91
C VAL A 188 5.37 -2.76 16.78
N LEU A 189 6.26 -1.80 16.57
CA LEU A 189 7.34 -1.97 15.59
C LEU A 189 8.25 -3.15 15.97
N GLU A 190 8.60 -3.29 17.25
CA GLU A 190 9.40 -4.41 17.75
C GLU A 190 8.71 -5.75 17.53
N SER A 191 7.41 -5.84 17.83
CA SER A 191 6.63 -7.04 17.58
C SER A 191 6.54 -7.41 16.10
N ILE A 192 6.20 -6.45 15.24
CA ILE A 192 6.04 -6.71 13.80
C ILE A 192 7.38 -7.03 13.15
N LEU A 193 8.49 -6.40 13.58
CA LEU A 193 9.84 -6.77 13.14
C LEU A 193 10.13 -8.25 13.38
N LYS A 194 9.69 -8.82 14.51
CA LYS A 194 9.84 -10.26 14.78
C LYS A 194 9.05 -11.12 13.81
N LEU A 195 7.85 -10.70 13.41
CA LEU A 195 7.03 -11.43 12.42
C LEU A 195 7.71 -11.47 11.04
N CYS A 196 8.58 -10.51 10.73
CA CYS A 196 9.35 -10.48 9.49
C CYS A 196 10.57 -11.41 9.48
N LEU A 197 10.83 -12.17 10.54
CA LEU A 197 12.00 -13.02 10.70
C LEU A 197 11.61 -14.50 10.81
N VAL A 198 12.47 -15.40 10.31
CA VAL A 198 12.25 -16.85 10.45
C VAL A 198 12.32 -17.31 11.90
N LYS A 199 13.20 -16.69 12.71
CA LYS A 199 13.39 -16.97 14.14
C LYS A 199 13.14 -15.72 15.00
N GLY A 200 12.01 -15.06 14.78
CA GLY A 200 11.64 -13.80 15.44
C GLY A 200 11.66 -13.85 16.97
N ASP A 201 11.36 -14.99 17.59
CA ASP A 201 11.37 -15.12 19.06
C ASP A 201 12.76 -14.96 19.68
N LEU A 202 13.81 -15.22 18.91
CA LEU A 202 15.21 -15.07 19.34
C LEU A 202 15.75 -13.66 19.08
N PHE A 203 15.01 -12.84 18.33
CA PHE A 203 15.43 -11.50 17.96
C PHE A 203 15.33 -10.54 19.14
N LYS A 204 16.45 -9.87 19.41
CA LYS A 204 16.52 -8.75 20.34
C LYS A 204 16.71 -7.46 19.55
N ILE A 205 15.99 -6.42 19.94
CA ILE A 205 15.98 -5.17 19.17
C ILE A 205 17.35 -4.49 19.13
N GLU A 206 18.20 -4.75 20.13
CA GLU A 206 19.59 -4.30 20.17
C GLU A 206 20.42 -4.86 19.00
N ASP A 207 20.05 -6.04 18.47
CA ASP A 207 20.75 -6.64 17.33
C ASP A 207 20.50 -5.88 16.02
N LEU A 208 19.43 -5.08 15.94
CA LEU A 208 19.11 -4.24 14.78
C LEU A 208 20.22 -3.21 14.49
N ASN A 209 20.76 -2.60 15.55
CA ASN A 209 21.80 -1.57 15.44
C ASN A 209 23.23 -2.15 15.41
N ALA A 210 23.40 -3.38 15.89
CA ALA A 210 24.73 -3.93 16.21
C ALA A 210 25.51 -4.49 15.00
N ARG A 211 25.04 -4.35 13.76
CA ARG A 211 25.60 -5.03 12.56
C ARG A 211 25.80 -6.54 12.76
N ARG A 212 25.10 -7.16 13.72
CA ARG A 212 25.05 -8.63 13.94
C ARG A 212 24.15 -9.34 12.93
N SER A 213 23.84 -8.64 11.84
CA SER A 213 22.92 -9.00 10.76
C SER A 213 23.30 -10.30 10.03
N GLU A 214 24.51 -10.83 10.22
CA GLU A 214 24.97 -12.05 9.54
C GLU A 214 24.19 -13.33 9.96
N ASN A 215 23.49 -13.31 11.09
CA ASN A 215 22.69 -14.46 11.57
C ASN A 215 21.17 -14.22 11.58
N ILE A 216 20.70 -13.09 11.03
CA ILE A 216 19.27 -12.78 10.99
C ILE A 216 18.71 -13.26 9.65
N GLU A 217 18.00 -14.37 9.67
CA GLU A 217 17.27 -14.87 8.51
C GLU A 217 15.93 -14.12 8.37
N ILE A 218 15.87 -13.22 7.39
CA ILE A 218 14.73 -12.33 7.15
C ILE A 218 13.75 -13.02 6.21
N ARG A 219 12.51 -13.20 6.65
CA ARG A 219 11.42 -13.79 5.87
C ARG A 219 10.75 -12.75 4.96
N TYR A 220 10.52 -11.55 5.48
CA TYR A 220 9.85 -10.44 4.78
C TYR A 220 10.79 -9.24 4.63
N PRO A 221 11.75 -9.27 3.68
CA PRO A 221 12.80 -8.27 3.56
C PRO A 221 12.30 -6.83 3.33
N ILE A 222 11.28 -6.64 2.50
CA ILE A 222 10.76 -5.31 2.16
C ILE A 222 10.13 -4.66 3.40
N SER A 223 9.25 -5.41 4.08
CA SER A 223 8.59 -4.98 5.31
C SER A 223 9.59 -4.79 6.46
N PHE A 224 10.56 -5.70 6.61
CA PHE A 224 11.60 -5.62 7.63
C PHE A 224 12.44 -4.35 7.48
N GLU A 225 12.88 -4.05 6.26
CA GLU A 225 13.67 -2.85 5.98
C GLU A 225 12.88 -1.58 6.34
N LYS A 226 11.60 -1.51 5.93
CA LYS A 226 10.72 -0.38 6.26
C LYS A 226 10.56 -0.20 7.77
N LEU A 227 10.20 -1.27 8.48
CA LEU A 227 10.00 -1.24 9.92
C LEU A 227 11.27 -0.88 10.68
N SER A 228 12.43 -1.33 10.20
CA SER A 228 13.73 -1.02 10.78
C SER A 228 14.02 0.48 10.73
N ARG A 229 13.76 1.11 9.58
CA ARG A 229 13.89 2.57 9.43
C ARG A 229 12.91 3.32 10.33
N MET A 230 11.65 2.90 10.35
CA MET A 230 10.63 3.50 11.20
C MET A 230 11.02 3.42 12.68
N TYR A 231 11.59 2.29 13.11
CA TYR A 231 12.12 2.10 14.45
C TYR A 231 13.28 3.06 14.74
N THR A 232 14.30 3.10 13.87
CA THR A 232 15.44 4.01 14.04
C THR A 232 14.97 5.47 14.12
N ASN A 233 14.04 5.88 13.25
CA ASN A 233 13.50 7.22 13.20
C ASN A 233 12.74 7.58 14.50
N VAL A 234 11.88 6.71 15.02
CA VAL A 234 11.12 7.00 16.24
C VAL A 234 12.02 7.07 17.49
N ILE A 235 13.11 6.30 17.51
CA ILE A 235 14.09 6.36 18.61
C ILE A 235 14.86 7.68 18.56
N ALA A 236 15.26 8.14 17.37
CA ALA A 236 16.02 9.37 17.18
C ALA A 236 15.15 10.63 17.37
N ASN A 237 13.96 10.66 16.77
CA ASN A 237 13.14 11.86 16.62
C ASN A 237 11.86 11.86 17.48
N GLY A 238 11.55 10.76 18.18
CA GLY A 238 10.39 10.65 19.07
C GLY A 238 9.05 10.42 18.37
N PHE A 239 9.03 10.43 17.03
CA PHE A 239 7.86 10.17 16.19
C PHE A 239 8.29 9.45 14.92
N THR A 240 7.44 8.59 14.37
CA THR A 240 7.61 8.03 13.03
C THR A 240 6.27 7.81 12.35
N SER A 241 6.32 7.66 11.03
CA SER A 241 5.20 7.31 10.17
C SER A 241 5.70 6.50 8.99
N TYR A 242 4.81 5.77 8.34
CA TYR A 242 5.13 5.14 7.06
C TYR A 242 5.69 6.14 6.04
N ALA A 243 5.17 7.36 6.00
CA ALA A 243 5.67 8.44 5.15
C ALA A 243 6.88 9.18 5.76
N GLU A 244 7.85 8.45 6.31
CA GLU A 244 9.09 9.01 6.83
C GLU A 244 9.95 9.62 5.71
N ALA A 245 10.47 10.83 5.94
CA ALA A 245 11.54 11.46 5.18
C ALA A 245 12.87 11.28 5.92
#